data_AF-A0A0F9U012-F1
#
_entry.id   AF-A0A0F9U012-F1
#
_cell.length_a   1.000
_cell.length_b   1.000
_cell.length_c   1.000
_cell.angle_alpha   90.00
_cell.angle_beta   90.00
_cell.angle_gamma   90.00
#
_symmetry.space_group_name_H-M   'P 1'
#
loop_
_entity.id
_entity.type
_entity.pdbx_description
1 polymer ?
#
loop_
_entity_poly.entity_id
_entity_poly.type
_entity_poly.pdbx_seq_one_letter_code
_entity_poly.pdbx_strand_id
1 'polypeptide(L)'
;MDEPARTIIRMTAAVDLMRDVDVGLERYIPEHCRDGFRGYIGRGAPVGDFLRAVLANDFSMALAHADDTNLSSLHDYMLFLYYHVPHHCWGSRRKYASWRLVGGLAGLCKEKVT
;
A
#
# COMPACT_ATOMS: atom_id res chain seq x y z
N MET A 1 -8.94 -28.79 -4.98
CA MET A 1 -9.66 -27.58 -5.40
C MET A 1 -9.29 -27.30 -6.84
N ASP A 2 -10.31 -27.13 -7.69
CA ASP A 2 -10.14 -26.77 -9.10
C ASP A 2 -9.67 -25.31 -9.25
N GLU A 3 -9.02 -24.99 -10.35
CA GLU A 3 -8.33 -23.70 -10.59
C GLU A 3 -9.25 -22.45 -10.57
N PRO A 4 -10.48 -22.46 -11.12
CA PRO A 4 -11.38 -21.31 -11.07
C PRO A 4 -11.71 -20.91 -9.62
N ALA A 5 -11.82 -21.90 -8.73
CA ALA A 5 -12.10 -21.64 -7.32
C ALA A 5 -10.96 -20.88 -6.62
N ARG A 6 -9.69 -21.16 -6.98
CA ARG A 6 -8.52 -20.47 -6.42
C ARG A 6 -8.46 -19.01 -6.84
N THR A 7 -8.72 -18.73 -8.11
CA THR A 7 -8.73 -17.37 -8.65
C THR A 7 -9.83 -16.53 -8.02
N ILE A 8 -11.05 -17.08 -7.88
CA ILE A 8 -12.15 -16.42 -7.20
C ILE A 8 -11.78 -16.08 -5.75
N ILE A 9 -11.20 -17.03 -4.99
CA ILE A 9 -10.77 -16.79 -3.60
C ILE A 9 -9.74 -15.65 -3.52
N ARG A 10 -8.75 -15.60 -4.43
CA ARG A 10 -7.75 -14.51 -4.47
C ARG A 10 -8.38 -13.16 -4.79
N MET A 11 -9.32 -13.11 -5.73
CA MET A 11 -10.02 -11.88 -6.09
C MET A 11 -10.87 -11.36 -4.92
N THR A 12 -11.65 -12.24 -4.27
CA THR A 12 -12.45 -11.85 -3.10
C THR A 12 -11.56 -11.30 -1.99
N ALA A 13 -10.46 -11.99 -1.66
CA ALA A 13 -9.51 -11.53 -0.66
C ALA A 13 -8.88 -10.16 -1.01
N ALA A 14 -8.54 -9.94 -2.29
CA ALA A 14 -8.01 -8.66 -2.75
C ALA A 14 -9.04 -7.52 -2.62
N VAL A 15 -10.32 -7.78 -2.91
CA VAL A 15 -11.40 -6.81 -2.75
C VAL A 15 -11.62 -6.46 -1.28
N ASP A 16 -11.63 -7.47 -0.38
CA ASP A 16 -11.82 -7.23 1.04
C ASP A 16 -10.63 -6.48 1.65
N LEU A 17 -9.40 -6.79 1.24
CA LEU A 17 -8.21 -6.03 1.63
C LEU A 17 -8.28 -4.58 1.14
N MET A 18 -8.70 -4.35 -0.10
CA MET A 18 -8.82 -2.97 -0.61
C MET A 18 -9.90 -2.18 0.14
N ARG A 19 -11.00 -2.83 0.54
CA ARG A 19 -12.03 -2.19 1.37
C ARG A 19 -11.47 -1.77 2.72
N ASP A 20 -10.69 -2.62 3.38
CA ASP A 20 -10.04 -2.28 4.66
C ASP A 20 -9.01 -1.15 4.50
N VAL A 21 -8.24 -1.17 3.40
CA VAL A 21 -7.35 -0.06 3.03
C VAL A 21 -8.12 1.24 2.91
N ASP A 22 -9.26 1.26 2.20
CA ASP A 22 -10.05 2.49 2.03
C ASP A 22 -10.59 3.03 3.37
N VAL A 23 -11.04 2.15 4.28
CA VAL A 23 -11.42 2.54 5.65
C VAL A 23 -10.24 3.18 6.39
N GLY A 24 -9.06 2.57 6.31
CA GLY A 24 -7.84 3.12 6.91
C GLY A 24 -7.43 4.47 6.32
N LEU A 25 -7.55 4.64 5.01
CA LEU A 25 -7.23 5.90 4.32
C LEU A 25 -8.11 7.06 4.79
N GLU A 26 -9.41 6.81 4.92
CA GLU A 26 -10.37 7.81 5.38
C GLU A 26 -10.11 8.22 6.84
N ARG A 27 -9.69 7.27 7.67
CA ARG A 27 -9.49 7.46 9.10
C ARG A 27 -8.17 8.14 9.45
N TYR A 28 -7.07 7.78 8.78
CA TYR A 28 -5.72 8.13 9.21
C TYR A 28 -4.97 9.04 8.25
N ILE A 29 -5.31 9.03 6.96
CA ILE A 29 -4.47 9.65 5.93
C ILE A 29 -5.08 10.97 5.46
N PRO A 30 -4.30 12.08 5.43
CA PRO A 30 -4.67 13.33 4.78
C PRO A 30 -5.15 13.12 3.35
N GLU A 31 -6.22 13.82 2.96
CA GLU A 31 -6.93 13.60 1.69
C GLU A 31 -6.01 13.61 0.47
N HIS A 32 -5.09 14.58 0.39
CA HIS A 32 -4.16 14.76 -0.73
C HIS A 32 -3.16 13.59 -0.90
N CYS A 33 -2.98 12.73 0.11
CA CYS A 33 -2.10 11.56 0.06
C CYS A 33 -2.84 10.26 -0.31
N ARG A 34 -4.17 10.21 -0.23
CA ARG A 34 -4.95 8.97 -0.31
C ARG A 34 -4.82 8.27 -1.66
N ASP A 35 -4.90 9.02 -2.75
CA ASP A 35 -4.84 8.45 -4.09
C ASP A 35 -3.47 7.84 -4.42
N GLY A 36 -2.40 8.41 -3.86
CA GLY A 36 -1.07 7.83 -3.94
C GLY A 36 -1.01 6.43 -3.31
N PHE A 37 -1.58 6.26 -2.12
CA PHE A 37 -1.68 4.95 -1.49
C PHE A 37 -2.60 3.99 -2.24
N ARG A 38 -3.77 4.43 -2.71
CA ARG A 38 -4.68 3.57 -3.50
C ARG A 38 -4.00 3.03 -4.75
N GLY A 39 -3.31 3.90 -5.49
CA GLY A 39 -2.57 3.50 -6.68
C GLY A 39 -1.44 2.53 -6.37
N TYR A 40 -0.68 2.80 -5.31
CA TYR A 40 0.41 1.94 -4.88
C TYR A 40 -0.06 0.57 -4.39
N ILE A 41 -1.01 0.52 -3.46
CA ILE A 41 -1.49 -0.73 -2.87
C ILE A 41 -2.25 -1.56 -3.92
N GLY A 42 -3.16 -0.92 -4.66
CA GLY A 42 -3.99 -1.61 -5.65
C GLY A 42 -3.23 -2.08 -6.88
N ARG A 43 -2.31 -1.25 -7.41
CA ARG A 43 -1.67 -1.48 -8.72
C ARG A 43 -0.14 -1.40 -8.73
N GLY A 44 0.51 -1.19 -7.58
CA GLY A 44 1.96 -1.02 -7.53
C GLY A 44 2.43 0.27 -8.22
N ALA A 45 1.57 1.29 -8.34
CA ALA A 45 1.92 2.54 -8.98
C ALA A 45 3.07 3.26 -8.23
N PRO A 46 3.99 3.95 -8.93
CA PRO A 46 4.97 4.79 -8.26
C PRO A 46 4.29 5.92 -7.48
N VAL A 47 4.96 6.40 -6.43
CA VAL A 47 4.50 7.49 -5.56
C VAL A 47 5.62 8.50 -5.35
N GLY A 48 5.27 9.70 -4.88
CA GLY A 48 6.24 10.74 -4.53
C GLY A 48 7.15 10.36 -3.36
N ASP A 49 8.18 11.17 -3.13
CA ASP A 49 9.29 10.84 -2.23
C ASP A 49 8.85 10.66 -0.77
N PHE A 50 7.92 11.49 -0.28
CA PHE A 50 7.39 11.35 1.08
C PHE A 50 6.74 9.98 1.29
N LEU A 51 5.75 9.61 0.47
CA LEU A 51 5.06 8.33 0.58
C LEU A 51 6.00 7.15 0.34
N ARG A 52 6.96 7.29 -0.60
CA ARG A 52 8.00 6.29 -0.82
C ARG A 52 8.83 6.05 0.44
N ALA A 53 9.20 7.11 1.16
CA ALA A 53 9.96 7.01 2.40
C ALA A 53 9.14 6.36 3.52
N VAL A 54 7.87 6.76 3.69
CA VAL A 54 6.92 6.16 4.64
C VAL A 54 6.75 4.66 4.38
N LEU A 55 6.45 4.28 3.13
CA LEU A 55 6.30 2.87 2.72
C LEU A 55 7.59 2.06 2.89
N ALA A 56 8.75 2.70 2.75
CA ALA A 56 10.05 2.08 2.95
C ALA A 56 10.47 2.01 4.42
N ASN A 57 9.67 2.53 5.35
CA ASN A 57 10.02 2.69 6.76
C ASN A 57 11.35 3.46 6.96
N ASP A 58 11.52 4.52 6.17
CA ASP A 58 12.67 5.41 6.20
C ASP A 58 12.25 6.76 6.81
N PHE A 59 12.21 6.82 8.14
CA PHE A 59 11.73 8.00 8.86
C PHE A 59 12.59 9.24 8.61
N SER A 60 13.89 9.07 8.38
CA SER A 60 14.78 10.20 8.08
C SER A 60 14.36 10.88 6.79
N MET A 61 14.12 10.09 5.73
CA MET A 61 13.66 10.63 4.46
C MET A 61 12.19 11.10 4.52
N ALA A 62 11.34 10.45 5.31
CA ALA A 62 9.96 10.88 5.48
C ALA A 62 9.89 12.27 6.12
N LEU A 63 10.67 12.51 7.18
CA LEU A 63 10.76 13.82 7.83
C LEU A 63 11.33 14.89 6.89
N ALA A 64 12.33 14.54 6.07
CA ALA A 64 12.95 15.48 5.13
C ALA A 64 12.02 15.94 3.99
N HIS A 65 11.01 15.13 3.64
CA HIS A 65 10.10 15.40 2.52
C HIS A 65 8.67 15.75 2.95
N ALA A 66 8.34 15.67 4.24
CA ALA A 66 7.01 15.97 4.73
C ALA A 66 6.72 17.48 4.63
N ASP A 67 5.52 17.81 4.15
CA ASP A 67 4.91 19.11 4.44
C ASP A 67 4.35 19.13 5.88
N ASP A 68 3.86 20.28 6.32
CA ASP A 68 3.37 20.49 7.69
C ASP A 68 2.22 19.54 8.07
N THR A 69 1.33 19.22 7.12
CA THR A 69 0.20 18.31 7.35
C THR A 69 0.72 16.89 7.55
N ASN A 70 1.59 16.46 6.64
CA ASN A 70 2.19 15.13 6.65
C ASN A 70 3.09 14.89 7.87
N LEU A 71 3.82 15.92 8.30
CA LEU A 71 4.65 15.88 9.49
C LEU A 71 3.81 15.72 10.77
N SER A 72 2.72 16.49 10.86
CA SER A 72 1.79 16.44 12.01
C SER A 72 1.08 15.09 12.13
N SER A 73 0.86 14.41 11.01
CA SER A 73 0.16 13.13 10.94
C SER A 73 1.07 11.91 10.86
N LEU A 74 2.40 12.05 10.95
CA LEU A 74 3.36 10.95 10.69
C LEU A 74 3.07 9.66 11.51
N HIS A 75 2.58 9.81 12.74
CA HIS A 75 2.15 8.69 13.58
C HIS A 75 0.95 7.94 12.97
N ASP A 76 -0.03 8.67 12.42
CA ASP A 76 -1.23 8.10 11.81
C ASP A 76 -0.90 7.31 10.54
N TYR A 77 0.10 7.75 9.76
CA TYR A 77 0.63 6.95 8.65
C TYR A 77 1.12 5.58 9.13
N MET A 78 1.81 5.51 10.27
CA MET A 78 2.29 4.24 10.80
C MET A 78 1.14 3.34 11.27
N LEU A 79 0.12 3.92 11.94
CA LEU A 79 -1.07 3.16 12.34
C LEU A 79 -1.83 2.62 11.13
N PHE A 80 -2.01 3.45 10.09
CA PHE A 80 -2.60 3.04 8.82
C PHE A 80 -1.87 1.83 8.23
N LEU A 81 -0.54 1.93 8.08
CA LEU A 81 0.27 0.86 7.53
C LEU A 81 0.18 -0.43 8.37
N TYR A 82 0.19 -0.29 9.69
CA TYR A 82 0.20 -1.44 10.59
C TYR A 82 -1.13 -2.20 10.61
N TYR A 83 -2.26 -1.48 10.61
CA TYR A 83 -3.58 -2.10 10.78
C TYR A 83 -4.30 -2.42 9.48
N HIS A 84 -4.11 -1.62 8.42
CA HIS A 84 -4.95 -1.70 7.22
C HIS A 84 -4.20 -2.12 5.96
N VAL A 85 -2.87 -2.16 5.99
CA VAL A 85 -2.06 -2.34 4.78
C VAL A 85 -1.32 -3.67 4.78
N PRO A 86 -1.41 -4.49 3.71
CA PRO A 86 -0.74 -5.78 3.66
C PRO A 86 0.78 -5.68 3.90
N HIS A 87 1.28 -6.42 4.89
CA HIS A 87 2.68 -6.33 5.36
C HIS A 87 3.77 -6.54 4.30
N HIS A 88 3.46 -7.16 3.17
CA HIS A 88 4.42 -7.43 2.10
C HIS A 88 4.66 -6.21 1.20
N CYS A 89 3.79 -5.18 1.25
CA CYS A 89 3.93 -3.98 0.43
C CYS A 89 4.62 -2.80 1.13
N TRP A 90 5.06 -2.93 2.38
CA TRP A 90 5.70 -1.83 3.11
C TRP A 90 6.66 -2.33 4.20
N GLY A 91 7.49 -1.43 4.73
CA GLY A 91 8.42 -1.70 5.84
C GLY A 91 9.89 -1.80 5.42
N SER A 92 10.19 -1.71 4.12
CA SER A 92 11.56 -1.62 3.61
C SER A 92 11.57 -1.16 2.15
N ARG A 93 12.67 -0.58 1.69
CA ARG A 93 12.89 -0.23 0.27
C ARG A 93 12.72 -1.45 -0.65
N ARG A 94 13.13 -2.64 -0.20
CA ARG A 94 12.98 -3.89 -0.97
C ARG A 94 11.51 -4.26 -1.14
N LYS A 95 10.73 -4.27 -0.06
CA LYS A 95 9.28 -4.54 -0.13
C LYS A 95 8.57 -3.55 -1.04
N TYR A 96 8.94 -2.27 -0.94
CA TYR A 96 8.43 -1.24 -1.84
C TYR A 96 8.68 -1.57 -3.32
N ALA A 97 9.94 -1.88 -3.67
CA ALA A 97 10.29 -2.24 -5.04
C ALA A 97 9.60 -3.53 -5.51
N SER A 98 9.59 -4.58 -4.69
CA SER A 98 8.96 -5.87 -5.02
C SER A 98 7.45 -5.73 -5.25
N TRP A 99 6.76 -4.92 -4.45
CA TRP A 99 5.32 -4.70 -4.63
C TRP A 99 4.96 -4.03 -5.95
N ARG A 100 5.79 -3.08 -6.39
CA ARG A 100 5.66 -2.43 -7.69
C ARG A 100 5.87 -3.42 -8.84
N LEU A 101 6.84 -4.32 -8.72
CA LEU A 101 7.08 -5.37 -9.72
C LEU A 101 5.95 -6.39 -9.79
N VAL A 102 5.34 -6.72 -8.64
CA VAL A 102 4.15 -7.57 -8.61
C VAL A 102 2.98 -6.87 -9.31
N GLY A 103 2.84 -5.55 -9.16
CA GLY A 103 1.71 -4.78 -9.69
C GLY A 103 0.57 -4.63 -8.69
N GLY A 104 0.89 -4.58 -7.40
CA GLY A 104 -0.09 -4.42 -6.32
C GLY A 104 -0.99 -5.64 -6.10
N LEU A 105 -2.11 -5.42 -5.42
CA LEU A 105 -3.16 -6.44 -5.24
C LEU A 105 -3.64 -7.00 -6.58
N ALA A 106 -3.79 -6.15 -7.61
CA ALA A 106 -4.18 -6.57 -8.95
C ALA A 106 -3.16 -7.55 -9.56
N GLY A 107 -1.87 -7.37 -9.28
CA GLY A 107 -0.79 -8.26 -9.67
C GLY A 107 -0.85 -9.64 -9.02
N LEU A 108 -1.24 -9.70 -7.74
CA LEU A 108 -1.42 -10.96 -7.00
C LEU A 108 -2.60 -11.79 -7.51
N CYS A 109 -3.59 -11.15 -8.13
CA CYS A 109 -4.73 -11.83 -8.76
C CYS A 109 -4.40 -12.40 -10.14
N LYS A 110 -3.29 -12.00 -10.77
CA LYS A 110 -2.88 -12.50 -12.09
C LYS A 110 -2.13 -13.82 -11.96
N GLU A 111 -2.38 -14.74 -12.89
CA GLU A 111 -1.61 -15.96 -13.02
C GLU A 111 -0.16 -15.64 -13.39
N LYS A 112 0.80 -16.37 -12.79
CA LYS A 112 2.12 -16.47 -13.38
C LYS A 112 2.00 -17.40 -14.58
N VAL A 113 1.95 -16.83 -15.78
CA VAL A 113 2.19 -17.60 -16.99
C VAL A 113 3.65 -18.06 -16.91
N THR A 114 3.86 -19.32 -16.53
CA THR A 114 5.16 -20.00 -16.53
C THR A 114 5.05 -21.25 -17.38
#